data_AF-A0A8H2ZTY5-F1
#
_entry.id   AF-A0A8H2ZTY5-F1
#
_cell.length_a   1.000
_cell.length_b   1.000
_cell.length_c   1.000
_cell.angle_alpha   90.00
_cell.angle_beta   90.00
_cell.angle_gamma   90.00
#
_symmetry.space_group_name_H-M   'P 1'
#
loop_
_entity.id
_entity.type
_entity.pdbx_description
1 polymer ?
#
loop_
_entity_poly.entity_id
_entity_poly.type
_entity_poly.pdbx_seq_one_letter_code
_entity_poly.pdbx_strand_id
1 'polypeptide(L)'
;MGCSYLPQTSITSPYLPNMRHTLFLALLFSSGLVTAVPTHKCKTKLKGPSRPTLDQVKESFYEAHIVPDLLPEFDPTSLLYLTYKSDSFKDKDSGIVLPGKRFAKDATSSPPEISFEGPGWPGPYVFFLLDPDAPSHSDPKWSQVRHMFAGNLTIDSDSERVPGSVVLGNSTEPVNYYMPPAPPPGSGFHRYVGLLYAQPPDFDYSFLNTSDRFGFNITQFSKKSGLGTPLAGTFLTVKVKEDDDAYWLPMHMIKDIWSYWRQIAFKIL
;
A
#
# COMPACT_ATOMS: atom_id res chain seq x y z
N MET A 1 21.36 10.09 -1.99
CA MET A 1 22.80 9.85 -1.68
C MET A 1 22.86 8.52 -0.95
N GLY A 2 23.30 7.47 -1.64
CA GLY A 2 23.25 6.10 -1.16
C GLY A 2 24.35 5.78 -0.15
N CYS A 3 24.03 4.89 0.79
CA CYS A 3 25.03 4.19 1.60
C CYS A 3 25.19 2.78 1.02
N SER A 4 26.31 2.56 0.36
CA SER A 4 26.78 1.25 -0.11
C SER A 4 27.20 0.39 1.08
N TYR A 5 26.76 -0.87 1.11
CA TYR A 5 27.33 -1.90 1.97
C TYR A 5 28.50 -2.57 1.26
N LEU A 6 29.67 -2.62 1.90
CA LEU A 6 30.76 -3.52 1.51
C LEU A 6 30.87 -4.66 2.54
N PRO A 7 31.04 -5.92 2.10
CA PRO A 7 31.19 -7.07 3.00
C PRO A 7 32.67 -7.24 3.40
N GLN A 8 32.93 -7.52 4.67
CA GLN A 8 34.26 -7.98 5.10
C GLN A 8 34.29 -9.51 5.13
N THR A 9 35.03 -10.10 4.18
CA THR A 9 35.52 -11.46 4.26
C THR A 9 36.80 -11.48 5.11
N SER A 10 36.92 -12.44 6.03
CA SER A 10 38.22 -12.85 6.54
C SER A 10 38.28 -14.37 6.65
N ILE A 11 39.08 -14.96 5.76
CA ILE A 11 39.63 -16.30 5.89
C ILE A 11 41.02 -16.12 6.47
N THR A 12 41.37 -16.86 7.52
CA THR A 12 42.61 -17.66 7.64
C THR A 12 42.73 -18.34 9.01
N SER A 13 43.10 -19.61 8.95
CA SER A 13 43.61 -20.52 10.00
C SER A 13 45.12 -20.76 9.71
N PRO A 14 45.96 -21.46 10.51
CA PRO A 14 45.92 -21.80 11.94
C PRO A 14 47.17 -21.31 12.72
N TYR A 15 47.19 -21.51 14.04
CA TYR A 15 48.36 -21.37 14.93
C TYR A 15 48.97 -22.74 15.31
N LEU A 16 50.31 -22.80 15.39
CA LEU A 16 51.19 -23.41 16.43
C LEU A 16 52.63 -23.55 15.84
N PRO A 17 53.74 -23.56 16.62
CA PRO A 17 53.86 -23.93 18.03
C PRO A 17 54.80 -23.07 18.93
N ASN A 18 54.76 -23.39 20.24
CA ASN A 18 55.83 -23.38 21.27
C ASN A 18 56.90 -22.26 21.29
N MET A 19 57.01 -21.54 22.43
CA MET A 19 58.05 -21.82 23.45
C MET A 19 57.88 -20.97 24.73
N ARG A 20 58.44 -21.49 25.81
CA ARG A 20 58.30 -21.10 27.21
C ARG A 20 59.21 -19.93 27.62
N HIS A 21 58.71 -19.20 28.63
CA HIS A 21 59.45 -18.48 29.70
C HIS A 21 60.34 -17.29 29.29
N THR A 22 59.89 -16.08 29.63
CA THR A 22 60.63 -15.20 30.57
C THR A 22 59.69 -14.12 31.13
N LEU A 23 59.72 -13.93 32.45
CA LEU A 23 59.11 -12.79 33.14
C LEU A 23 59.84 -11.51 32.74
N PHE A 24 59.11 -10.49 32.26
CA PHE A 24 59.54 -9.10 32.36
C PHE A 24 58.34 -8.25 32.79
N LEU A 25 58.44 -7.72 34.00
CA LEU A 25 57.54 -6.73 34.56
C LEU A 25 57.92 -5.38 33.92
N ALA A 26 57.14 -4.91 32.95
CA ALA A 26 57.27 -3.57 32.38
C ALA A 26 55.99 -2.79 32.65
N LEU A 27 56.03 -1.94 33.67
CA LEU A 27 55.07 -0.86 33.89
C LEU A 27 55.23 0.16 32.77
N LEU A 28 54.33 0.12 31.78
CA LEU A 28 54.13 1.22 30.85
C LEU A 28 52.77 1.85 31.15
N PHE A 29 52.82 3.03 31.78
CA PHE A 29 51.73 3.99 31.73
C PHE A 29 51.60 4.48 30.28
N SER A 30 50.81 3.78 29.46
CA SER A 30 50.34 4.36 28.21
C SER A 30 49.17 5.27 28.53
N SER A 31 49.44 6.56 28.69
CA SER A 31 48.45 7.63 28.57
C SER A 31 47.93 7.64 27.14
N GLY A 32 46.98 6.74 26.85
CA GLY A 32 46.21 6.76 25.62
C GLY A 32 45.22 7.92 25.68
N LEU A 33 45.51 8.98 24.95
CA LEU A 33 44.53 10.03 24.67
C LEU A 33 43.45 9.39 23.77
N VAL A 34 42.35 8.92 24.37
CA VAL A 34 41.16 8.54 23.61
C VAL A 34 40.59 9.85 23.04
N THR A 35 40.88 10.12 21.78
CA THR A 35 40.14 11.15 21.06
C THR A 35 38.71 10.62 20.89
N ALA A 36 37.80 11.17 21.67
CA ALA A 36 36.38 10.93 21.48
C ALA A 36 36.04 11.36 20.05
N VAL A 37 35.82 10.38 19.16
CA VAL A 37 35.20 10.65 17.87
C VAL A 37 33.87 11.33 18.17
N PRO A 38 33.55 12.49 17.58
CA PRO A 38 32.28 13.14 17.81
C PRO A 38 31.19 12.15 17.42
N THR A 39 30.49 11.60 18.41
CA THR A 39 29.24 10.90 18.15
C THR A 39 28.31 11.97 17.61
N HIS A 40 28.17 12.04 16.29
CA HIS A 40 27.10 12.77 15.67
C HIS A 40 25.82 12.13 16.19
N LYS A 41 25.22 12.76 17.22
CA LYS A 41 23.88 12.43 17.69
C LYS A 41 22.99 12.55 16.48
N CYS A 42 22.61 11.40 15.91
CA CYS A 42 21.60 11.31 14.89
C CYS A 42 20.28 11.75 15.55
N LYS A 43 20.02 13.05 15.52
CA LYS A 43 18.70 13.59 15.84
C LYS A 43 17.83 13.37 14.62
N THR A 44 17.29 12.18 14.46
CA THR A 44 16.20 11.93 13.50
C THR A 44 14.89 11.84 14.27
N LYS A 45 14.42 12.97 14.80
CA LYS A 45 12.98 13.19 14.89
C LYS A 45 12.54 13.83 13.58
N LEU A 46 12.44 13.01 12.54
CA LEU A 46 11.60 13.36 11.41
C LEU A 46 10.17 13.36 11.95
N LYS A 47 9.59 14.56 12.14
CA LYS A 47 8.16 14.74 12.37
C LYS A 47 7.43 14.42 11.06
N GLY A 48 7.31 13.14 10.75
CA GLY A 48 6.26 12.63 9.88
C GLY A 48 5.09 12.12 10.72
N PRO A 49 3.92 11.85 10.13
CA PRO A 49 2.88 11.07 10.78
C PRO A 49 3.46 9.75 11.29
N SER A 50 3.03 9.28 12.46
CA SER A 50 3.43 7.98 12.98
C SER A 50 3.01 6.89 11.98
N ARG A 51 3.97 6.21 11.38
CA ARG A 51 3.71 5.09 10.46
C ARG A 51 3.04 3.94 11.23
N PRO A 52 2.05 3.27 10.63
CA PRO A 52 1.50 2.08 11.25
C PRO A 52 2.53 0.94 11.22
N THR A 53 2.50 0.06 12.22
CA THR A 53 3.21 -1.22 12.18
C THR A 53 2.44 -2.24 11.33
N LEU A 54 3.09 -3.34 10.93
CA LEU A 54 2.41 -4.44 10.23
C LEU A 54 1.24 -4.99 11.06
N ASP A 55 1.42 -5.13 12.37
CA ASP A 55 0.37 -5.59 13.29
C ASP A 55 -0.82 -4.62 13.31
N GLN A 56 -0.57 -3.31 13.35
CA GLN A 56 -1.64 -2.30 13.30
C GLN A 56 -2.41 -2.34 11.97
N VAL A 57 -1.70 -2.51 10.85
CA VAL A 57 -2.36 -2.68 9.55
C VAL A 57 -3.17 -3.98 9.53
N LYS A 58 -2.62 -5.08 10.03
CA LYS A 58 -3.30 -6.37 10.12
C LYS A 58 -4.58 -6.24 10.96
N GLU A 59 -4.48 -5.76 12.19
CA GLU A 59 -5.61 -5.52 13.10
C GLU A 59 -6.70 -4.68 12.42
N SER A 60 -6.32 -3.59 11.73
CA SER A 60 -7.29 -2.74 11.04
C SER A 60 -8.09 -3.46 9.94
N PHE A 61 -7.52 -4.48 9.28
CA PHE A 61 -8.24 -5.28 8.27
C PHE A 61 -9.29 -6.19 8.92
N TYR A 62 -9.01 -6.72 10.11
CA TYR A 62 -9.98 -7.51 10.89
C TYR A 62 -11.05 -6.63 11.52
N GLU A 63 -10.67 -5.50 12.12
CA GLU A 63 -11.61 -4.54 12.72
C GLU A 63 -12.58 -3.95 11.69
N ALA A 64 -12.10 -3.67 10.47
CA ALA A 64 -12.93 -3.16 9.38
C ALA A 64 -13.69 -4.25 8.62
N HIS A 65 -13.66 -5.52 9.08
CA HIS A 65 -14.27 -6.68 8.42
C HIS A 65 -13.80 -6.93 6.98
N ILE A 66 -12.67 -6.37 6.54
CA ILE A 66 -12.08 -6.71 5.24
C ILE A 66 -11.70 -8.19 5.22
N VAL A 67 -11.26 -8.69 6.38
CA VAL A 67 -11.34 -10.11 6.72
C VAL A 67 -12.61 -10.30 7.58
N PRO A 68 -13.59 -11.13 7.18
CA PRO A 68 -13.56 -12.08 6.08
C PRO A 68 -14.20 -11.60 4.76
N ASP A 69 -14.74 -10.38 4.67
CA ASP A 69 -15.62 -9.98 3.55
C ASP A 69 -14.93 -10.02 2.18
N LEU A 70 -13.65 -9.65 2.13
CA LEU A 70 -12.85 -9.58 0.90
C LEU A 70 -11.78 -10.68 0.85
N LEU A 71 -11.10 -10.91 1.97
CA LEU A 71 -10.00 -11.86 2.11
C LEU A 71 -10.32 -12.88 3.21
N PRO A 72 -9.95 -14.17 3.03
CA PRO A 72 -10.14 -15.17 4.07
C PRO A 72 -9.19 -14.98 5.26
N GLU A 73 -8.01 -14.41 5.01
CA GLU A 73 -6.97 -14.12 5.99
C GLU A 73 -6.09 -12.98 5.48
N PHE A 74 -5.36 -12.33 6.38
CA PHE A 74 -4.43 -11.27 6.03
C PHE A 74 -3.23 -11.26 6.98
N ASP A 75 -2.04 -11.45 6.42
CA ASP A 75 -0.77 -11.45 7.16
C ASP A 75 0.29 -10.70 6.35
N PRO A 76 0.30 -9.34 6.40
CA PRO A 76 1.16 -8.54 5.55
C PRO A 76 2.63 -8.63 5.98
N THR A 77 3.53 -8.74 5.01
CA THR A 77 4.99 -8.67 5.22
C THR A 77 5.55 -7.29 4.88
N SER A 78 4.78 -6.46 4.19
CA SER A 78 5.14 -5.11 3.75
C SER A 78 3.98 -4.15 4.04
N LEU A 79 4.30 -2.86 4.17
CA LEU A 79 3.34 -1.77 4.29
C LEU A 79 3.04 -1.19 2.91
N LEU A 80 1.76 -0.97 2.62
CA LEU A 80 1.30 -0.32 1.40
C LEU A 80 0.82 1.09 1.71
N TYR A 81 1.24 2.06 0.89
CA TYR A 81 0.80 3.43 0.95
C TYR A 81 0.15 3.82 -0.37
N LEU A 82 -1.08 4.33 -0.29
CA LEU A 82 -1.72 5.04 -1.38
C LEU A 82 -1.65 6.53 -1.07
N THR A 83 -1.17 7.33 -2.01
CA THR A 83 -1.07 8.78 -1.79
C THR A 83 -1.84 9.55 -2.86
N TYR A 84 -2.98 10.11 -2.46
CA TYR A 84 -3.81 10.94 -3.33
C TYR A 84 -3.24 12.37 -3.46
N LYS A 85 -3.49 12.97 -4.63
CA LYS A 85 -3.24 14.39 -4.89
C LYS A 85 -4.58 15.08 -5.06
N SER A 86 -4.80 16.14 -4.29
CA SER A 86 -6.00 16.98 -4.39
C SER A 86 -5.68 18.38 -3.89
N ASP A 87 -6.21 19.39 -4.55
CA ASP A 87 -6.10 20.78 -4.13
C ASP A 87 -6.85 21.06 -2.81
N SER A 88 -7.73 20.13 -2.39
CA SER A 88 -8.43 20.18 -1.10
C SER A 88 -7.52 19.86 0.10
N PHE A 89 -6.35 19.27 -0.14
CA PHE A 89 -5.41 18.89 0.92
C PHE A 89 -4.60 20.10 1.39
N LYS A 90 -4.69 20.40 2.69
CA LYS A 90 -3.97 21.53 3.31
C LYS A 90 -2.49 21.24 3.55
N ASP A 91 -2.17 19.97 3.86
CA ASP A 91 -0.82 19.52 4.16
C ASP A 91 -0.40 18.39 3.22
N LYS A 92 0.91 18.29 2.94
CA LYS A 92 1.49 17.24 2.08
C LYS A 92 1.12 15.81 2.50
N ASP A 93 0.94 15.57 3.80
CA ASP A 93 0.65 14.26 4.37
C ASP A 93 -0.87 13.94 4.38
N SER A 94 -1.71 14.92 4.05
CA SER A 94 -3.17 14.75 4.01
C SER A 94 -3.62 13.77 2.92
N GLY A 95 -2.83 13.62 1.86
CA GLY A 95 -3.10 12.66 0.78
C GLY A 95 -2.72 11.22 1.10
N ILE A 96 -1.89 10.98 2.12
CA ILE A 96 -1.41 9.64 2.47
C ILE A 96 -2.55 8.85 3.12
N VAL A 97 -2.88 7.69 2.57
CA VAL A 97 -3.88 6.77 3.13
C VAL A 97 -3.24 5.98 4.26
N LEU A 98 -3.74 6.22 5.47
CA LEU A 98 -3.60 5.32 6.60
C LEU A 98 -4.82 4.39 6.64
N PRO A 99 -4.71 3.14 7.12
CA PRO A 99 -5.83 2.22 7.15
C PRO A 99 -7.08 2.84 7.81
N GLY A 100 -8.22 2.73 7.13
CA GLY A 100 -9.50 3.28 7.59
C GLY A 100 -9.67 4.78 7.47
N LYS A 101 -8.65 5.52 7.01
CA LYS A 101 -8.73 6.97 6.85
C LYS A 101 -9.88 7.34 5.92
N ARG A 102 -10.68 8.32 6.37
CA ARG A 102 -11.80 8.87 5.61
C ARG A 102 -11.29 9.88 4.59
N PHE A 103 -11.79 9.77 3.37
CA PHE A 103 -11.53 10.73 2.30
C PHE A 103 -12.86 11.28 1.78
N ALA A 104 -12.83 12.56 1.41
CA ALA A 104 -13.89 13.14 0.61
C ALA A 104 -13.79 12.58 -0.83
N LYS A 105 -14.95 12.37 -1.47
CA LYS A 105 -15.01 11.80 -2.83
C LYS A 105 -14.16 12.56 -3.83
N ASP A 106 -14.25 13.89 -3.83
CA ASP A 106 -13.49 14.80 -4.69
C ASP A 106 -11.97 14.67 -4.50
N ALA A 107 -11.52 14.43 -3.27
CA ALA A 107 -10.12 14.16 -2.95
C ALA A 107 -9.56 12.87 -3.56
N THR A 108 -10.43 11.97 -4.07
CA THR A 108 -10.08 10.69 -4.69
C THR A 108 -10.34 10.66 -6.21
N SER A 109 -10.55 11.82 -6.84
CA SER A 109 -10.91 11.89 -8.27
C SER A 109 -9.79 11.41 -9.21
N SER A 110 -8.54 11.52 -8.79
CA SER A 110 -7.36 11.08 -9.54
C SER A 110 -6.77 9.81 -8.93
N PRO A 111 -6.09 8.96 -9.71
CA PRO A 111 -5.42 7.77 -9.18
C PRO A 111 -4.37 8.15 -8.13
N PRO A 112 -4.18 7.35 -7.07
CA PRO A 112 -3.13 7.56 -6.09
C PRO A 112 -1.76 7.15 -6.64
N GLU A 113 -0.70 7.75 -6.09
CA GLU A 113 0.64 7.15 -6.13
C GLU A 113 0.63 5.89 -5.26
N ILE A 114 1.25 4.81 -5.76
CA ILE A 114 1.36 3.53 -5.06
C ILE A 114 2.81 3.39 -4.61
N SER A 115 3.06 3.34 -3.31
CA SER A 115 4.37 3.04 -2.77
C SER A 115 4.30 1.99 -1.66
N PHE A 116 5.40 1.30 -1.40
CA PHE A 116 5.46 0.29 -0.35
C PHE A 116 6.78 0.31 0.41
N GLU A 117 6.75 -0.21 1.64
CA GLU A 117 7.90 -0.33 2.55
C GLU A 117 7.96 -1.76 3.10
N GLY A 118 9.11 -2.42 3.04
CA GLY A 118 9.26 -3.79 3.52
C GLY A 118 10.30 -4.59 2.74
N PRO A 119 10.38 -5.92 2.95
CA PRO A 119 11.32 -6.80 2.24
C PRO A 119 11.07 -6.83 0.73
N GLY A 120 9.88 -6.43 0.27
CA GLY A 120 9.53 -6.35 -1.14
C GLY A 120 9.50 -7.70 -1.86
N TRP A 121 9.61 -7.63 -3.18
CA TRP A 121 9.65 -8.74 -4.11
C TRP A 121 10.64 -8.43 -5.25
N PRO A 122 11.44 -9.40 -5.72
CA PRO A 122 12.40 -9.17 -6.81
C PRO A 122 11.76 -8.94 -8.19
N GLY A 123 10.57 -9.48 -8.41
CA GLY A 123 9.85 -9.43 -9.68
C GLY A 123 8.80 -8.31 -9.74
N PRO A 124 7.98 -8.28 -10.81
CA PRO A 124 6.89 -7.33 -10.89
C PRO A 124 5.84 -7.56 -9.79
N TYR A 125 5.00 -6.56 -9.60
CA TYR A 125 3.89 -6.59 -8.66
C TYR A 125 2.55 -6.52 -9.38
N VAL A 126 1.52 -7.04 -8.72
CA VAL A 126 0.12 -6.83 -9.10
C VAL A 126 -0.58 -6.01 -8.04
N PHE A 127 -1.26 -4.94 -8.46
CA PHE A 127 -2.04 -4.08 -7.60
C PHE A 127 -3.54 -4.15 -7.94
N PHE A 128 -4.35 -4.23 -6.90
CA PHE A 128 -5.80 -4.08 -6.98
C PHE A 128 -6.28 -2.94 -6.07
N LEU A 129 -7.27 -2.18 -6.54
CA LEU A 129 -8.13 -1.36 -5.69
C LEU A 129 -9.57 -1.90 -5.82
N LEU A 130 -10.15 -2.37 -4.72
CA LEU A 130 -11.43 -3.08 -4.69
C LEU A 130 -12.44 -2.40 -3.75
N ASP A 131 -13.70 -2.35 -4.16
CA ASP A 131 -14.84 -1.92 -3.32
C ASP A 131 -15.68 -3.16 -2.93
N PRO A 132 -15.54 -3.72 -1.71
CA PRO A 132 -16.33 -4.85 -1.26
C PRO A 132 -17.78 -4.48 -0.90
N ASP A 133 -18.12 -3.19 -0.88
CA ASP A 133 -19.36 -2.68 -0.30
C ASP A 133 -20.39 -2.27 -1.36
N ALA A 134 -20.17 -2.50 -2.65
CA ALA A 134 -21.14 -2.10 -3.66
C ALA A 134 -22.40 -2.99 -3.68
N PRO A 135 -23.61 -2.43 -3.84
CA PRO A 135 -23.96 -0.99 -3.83
C PRO A 135 -24.01 -0.35 -2.44
N SER A 136 -24.17 -1.12 -1.36
CA SER A 136 -23.98 -0.64 0.01
C SER A 136 -23.38 -1.72 0.90
N HIS A 137 -22.66 -1.31 1.96
CA HIS A 137 -22.06 -2.25 2.90
C HIS A 137 -23.10 -3.21 3.52
N SER A 138 -24.33 -2.75 3.69
CA SER A 138 -25.46 -3.54 4.21
C SER A 138 -26.12 -4.51 3.21
N ASP A 139 -25.96 -4.28 1.90
CA ASP A 139 -26.47 -5.16 0.82
C ASP A 139 -25.43 -5.20 -0.32
N PRO A 140 -24.28 -5.87 -0.12
CA PRO A 140 -23.13 -5.79 -1.01
C PRO A 140 -23.26 -6.76 -2.21
N LYS A 141 -24.42 -6.77 -2.88
CA LYS A 141 -24.73 -7.69 -4.00
C LYS A 141 -23.86 -7.52 -5.25
N TRP A 142 -23.16 -6.39 -5.38
CA TRP A 142 -22.21 -6.10 -6.47
C TRP A 142 -20.76 -6.04 -5.98
N SER A 143 -20.51 -6.60 -4.79
CA SER A 143 -19.24 -6.55 -4.07
C SER A 143 -18.01 -6.84 -4.92
N GLN A 144 -16.90 -6.34 -4.40
CA GLN A 144 -15.56 -6.41 -4.97
C GLN A 144 -15.49 -5.74 -6.35
N VAL A 145 -16.04 -4.54 -6.48
CA VAL A 145 -15.91 -3.79 -7.73
C VAL A 145 -14.44 -3.46 -7.98
N ARG A 146 -13.93 -3.81 -9.17
CA ARG A 146 -12.54 -3.49 -9.55
C ARG A 146 -12.41 -2.03 -9.94
N HIS A 147 -11.96 -1.21 -8.99
CA HIS A 147 -11.64 0.20 -9.21
C HIS A 147 -10.30 0.36 -9.94
N MET A 148 -9.34 -0.51 -9.67
CA MET A 148 -8.09 -0.57 -10.43
C MET A 148 -7.53 -2.00 -10.42
N PHE A 149 -6.95 -2.41 -11.54
CA PHE A 149 -6.14 -3.61 -11.64
C PHE A 149 -4.95 -3.29 -12.55
N ALA A 150 -3.74 -3.29 -11.99
CA ALA A 150 -2.50 -3.11 -12.72
C ALA A 150 -1.55 -4.28 -12.44
N GLY A 151 -1.10 -4.94 -13.49
CA GLY A 151 0.01 -5.90 -13.43
C GLY A 151 1.30 -5.27 -13.93
N ASN A 152 2.39 -6.03 -13.87
CA ASN A 152 3.73 -5.64 -14.30
C ASN A 152 4.21 -4.32 -13.68
N LEU A 153 3.82 -4.04 -12.44
CA LEU A 153 4.35 -2.88 -11.73
C LEU A 153 5.79 -3.16 -11.33
N THR A 154 6.68 -2.20 -11.55
CA THR A 154 8.10 -2.31 -11.18
C THR A 154 8.50 -1.19 -10.25
N ILE A 155 9.58 -1.38 -9.49
CA ILE A 155 10.15 -0.32 -8.67
C ILE A 155 10.63 0.80 -9.61
N ASP A 156 10.18 2.02 -9.35
CA ASP A 156 10.52 3.20 -10.15
C ASP A 156 11.50 4.11 -9.40
N SER A 157 11.10 4.61 -8.23
CA SER A 157 11.84 5.63 -7.50
C SER A 157 11.58 5.58 -5.99
N ASP A 158 12.39 6.29 -5.20
CA ASP A 158 12.09 6.52 -3.78
C ASP A 158 10.89 7.48 -3.67
N SER A 159 9.94 7.21 -2.77
CA SER A 159 8.81 8.14 -2.58
C SER A 159 9.25 9.41 -1.88
N GLU A 160 9.01 10.55 -2.52
CA GLU A 160 9.18 11.88 -1.92
C GLU A 160 8.15 12.17 -0.82
N ARG A 161 6.98 11.51 -0.90
CA ARG A 161 5.85 11.73 0.01
C ARG A 161 5.90 10.84 1.23
N VAL A 162 6.37 9.60 1.07
CA VAL A 162 6.52 8.64 2.15
C VAL A 162 7.98 8.20 2.22
N PRO A 163 8.84 8.93 2.95
CA PRO A 163 10.27 8.65 2.99
C PRO A 163 10.59 7.20 3.39
N GLY A 164 11.48 6.52 2.70
CA GLY A 164 11.82 5.11 3.01
C GLY A 164 10.81 4.08 2.48
N SER A 165 9.81 4.51 1.71
CA SER A 165 9.05 3.64 0.82
C SER A 165 9.50 3.84 -0.62
N VAL A 166 9.25 2.86 -1.48
CA VAL A 166 9.56 2.89 -2.91
C VAL A 166 8.27 2.95 -3.73
N VAL A 167 8.25 3.80 -4.75
CA VAL A 167 7.14 3.98 -5.67
C VAL A 167 7.14 2.87 -6.71
N LEU A 168 5.95 2.38 -7.03
CA LEU A 168 5.71 1.47 -8.14
C LEU A 168 5.30 2.25 -9.38
N GLY A 169 6.04 2.03 -10.46
CA GLY A 169 5.75 2.55 -11.79
C GLY A 169 5.11 1.49 -12.69
N ASN A 170 4.34 1.97 -13.67
CA ASN A 170 3.78 1.12 -14.71
C ASN A 170 4.85 0.77 -15.74
N SER A 171 5.14 -0.51 -15.94
CA SER A 171 5.86 -0.96 -17.13
C SER A 171 4.92 -1.26 -18.31
N THR A 172 3.63 -1.46 -18.03
CA THR A 172 2.55 -1.66 -19.01
C THR A 172 1.28 -0.90 -18.61
N GLU A 173 0.35 -0.72 -19.55
CA GLU A 173 -0.98 -0.15 -19.24
C GLU A 173 -1.74 -0.99 -18.19
N PRO A 174 -2.52 -0.37 -17.28
CA PRO A 174 -3.38 -1.10 -16.35
C PRO A 174 -4.44 -1.94 -17.09
N VAL A 175 -4.71 -3.14 -16.57
CA VAL A 175 -5.80 -4.02 -17.07
C VAL A 175 -7.17 -3.38 -16.83
N ASN A 176 -7.35 -2.77 -15.67
CA ASN A 176 -8.48 -1.90 -15.37
C ASN A 176 -7.95 -0.54 -14.92
N TYR A 177 -8.11 0.47 -15.77
CA TYR A 177 -7.85 1.87 -15.42
C TYR A 177 -8.62 2.27 -14.17
N TYR A 178 -8.01 3.19 -13.41
CA TYR A 178 -8.56 3.75 -12.20
C TYR A 178 -9.97 4.30 -12.44
N MET A 179 -10.91 3.79 -11.67
CA MET A 179 -12.28 4.29 -11.55
C MET A 179 -12.37 4.99 -10.19
N PRO A 180 -12.68 6.29 -10.12
CA PRO A 180 -12.75 6.99 -8.84
C PRO A 180 -13.84 6.40 -7.92
N PRO A 181 -13.62 6.39 -6.58
CA PRO A 181 -14.67 6.14 -5.60
C PRO A 181 -15.92 6.98 -5.85
N ALA A 182 -17.07 6.31 -5.93
CA ALA A 182 -18.35 6.96 -6.19
C ALA A 182 -19.51 6.21 -5.52
N PRO A 183 -19.46 5.95 -4.20
CA PRO A 183 -20.50 5.19 -3.51
C PRO A 183 -21.88 5.86 -3.72
N PRO A 184 -22.98 5.09 -3.84
CA PRO A 184 -24.30 5.68 -4.02
C PRO A 184 -24.67 6.66 -2.90
N PRO A 185 -25.44 7.73 -3.18
CA PRO A 185 -26.03 8.55 -2.12
C PRO A 185 -26.86 7.70 -1.15
N GLY A 186 -26.68 7.90 0.16
CA GLY A 186 -27.39 7.15 1.19
C GLY A 186 -26.86 5.72 1.48
N SER A 187 -25.82 5.25 0.78
CA SER A 187 -25.21 3.93 1.07
C SER A 187 -24.23 3.95 2.24
N GLY A 188 -23.93 5.13 2.78
CA GLY A 188 -22.93 5.34 3.82
C GLY A 188 -21.49 5.34 3.28
N PHE A 189 -20.55 4.92 4.12
CA PHE A 189 -19.15 4.79 3.73
C PHE A 189 -18.91 3.44 3.06
N HIS A 190 -18.20 3.45 1.94
CA HIS A 190 -17.62 2.26 1.32
C HIS A 190 -16.13 2.19 1.64
N ARG A 191 -15.63 0.97 1.85
CA ARG A 191 -14.22 0.62 1.95
C ARG A 191 -13.65 0.52 0.53
N TYR A 192 -12.51 1.13 0.30
CA TYR A 192 -11.73 0.95 -0.93
C TYR A 192 -10.39 0.34 -0.52
N VAL A 193 -10.22 -0.93 -0.83
CA VAL A 193 -9.12 -1.76 -0.34
C VAL A 193 -8.05 -1.88 -1.42
N GLY A 194 -6.88 -1.33 -1.13
CA GLY A 194 -5.67 -1.51 -1.93
C GLY A 194 -4.95 -2.79 -1.51
N LEU A 195 -4.65 -3.67 -2.45
CA LEU A 195 -3.91 -4.91 -2.22
C LEU A 195 -2.74 -5.00 -3.19
N LEU A 196 -1.56 -5.34 -2.67
CA LEU A 196 -0.34 -5.51 -3.45
C LEU A 196 0.15 -6.96 -3.33
N TYR A 197 0.36 -7.60 -4.48
CA TYR A 197 0.81 -8.99 -4.58
C TYR A 197 2.17 -9.06 -5.29
N ALA A 198 2.95 -10.09 -4.95
CA ALA A 198 4.04 -10.55 -5.79
C ALA A 198 3.46 -11.12 -7.08
N GLN A 199 3.92 -10.65 -8.24
CA GLN A 199 3.51 -11.26 -9.50
C GLN A 199 4.36 -12.52 -9.76
N PRO A 200 3.76 -13.70 -9.90
CA PRO A 200 4.51 -14.90 -10.28
C PRO A 200 4.92 -14.83 -11.76
N PRO A 201 6.01 -15.52 -12.17
CA PRO A 201 6.48 -15.50 -13.55
C PRO A 201 5.45 -15.99 -14.59
N ASP A 202 4.57 -16.90 -14.19
CA ASP A 202 3.49 -17.50 -14.98
C ASP A 202 2.13 -16.84 -14.71
N PHE A 203 2.11 -15.59 -14.23
CA PHE A 203 0.90 -14.84 -13.96
C PHE A 203 0.00 -14.74 -15.21
N ASP A 204 -1.14 -15.42 -15.16
CA ASP A 204 -2.18 -15.38 -16.18
C ASP A 204 -3.48 -14.83 -15.62
N TYR A 205 -4.14 -13.98 -16.40
CA TYR A 205 -5.47 -13.44 -16.14
C TYR A 205 -6.38 -13.54 -17.36
N SER A 206 -6.02 -14.31 -18.38
CA SER A 206 -6.79 -14.50 -19.61
C SER A 206 -8.21 -15.03 -19.38
N PHE A 207 -8.42 -15.75 -18.28
CA PHE A 207 -9.72 -16.26 -17.85
C PHE A 207 -10.64 -15.17 -17.25
N LEU A 208 -10.14 -13.97 -16.96
CA LEU A 208 -10.90 -12.88 -16.38
C LEU A 208 -11.59 -12.08 -17.49
N ASN A 209 -12.92 -11.89 -17.38
CA ASN A 209 -13.60 -10.86 -18.15
C ASN A 209 -13.20 -9.48 -17.62
N THR A 210 -12.22 -8.85 -18.27
CA THR A 210 -11.67 -7.55 -17.83
C THR A 210 -12.68 -6.40 -17.96
N SER A 211 -13.68 -6.53 -18.84
CA SER A 211 -14.74 -5.53 -19.03
C SER A 211 -15.76 -5.52 -17.90
N ASP A 212 -16.03 -6.68 -17.29
CA ASP A 212 -16.99 -6.79 -16.19
C ASP A 212 -16.30 -6.65 -14.84
N ARG A 213 -16.43 -5.46 -14.24
CA ARG A 213 -15.74 -5.06 -13.01
C ARG A 213 -16.47 -5.47 -11.73
N PHE A 214 -17.74 -5.84 -11.81
CA PHE A 214 -18.60 -6.10 -10.65
C PHE A 214 -18.56 -7.57 -10.24
N GLY A 215 -18.89 -7.88 -8.98
CA GLY A 215 -18.97 -9.26 -8.50
C GLY A 215 -17.65 -10.02 -8.64
N PHE A 216 -16.52 -9.32 -8.62
CA PHE A 216 -15.21 -9.96 -8.67
C PHE A 216 -15.02 -10.84 -7.42
N ASN A 217 -14.10 -11.79 -7.52
CA ASN A 217 -13.71 -12.58 -6.37
C ASN A 217 -12.19 -12.67 -6.31
N ILE A 218 -11.57 -11.80 -5.52
CA ILE A 218 -10.10 -11.74 -5.41
C ILE A 218 -9.54 -13.07 -4.90
N THR A 219 -10.24 -13.76 -4.00
CA THR A 219 -9.80 -15.05 -3.47
C THR A 219 -9.77 -16.14 -4.54
N GLN A 220 -10.81 -16.22 -5.38
CA GLN A 220 -10.84 -17.16 -6.51
C GLN A 220 -9.84 -16.76 -7.60
N PHE A 221 -9.71 -15.46 -7.87
CA PHE A 221 -8.76 -14.95 -8.84
C PHE A 221 -7.33 -15.29 -8.43
N SER A 222 -6.92 -14.98 -7.20
CA SER A 222 -5.57 -15.25 -6.70
C SER A 222 -5.23 -16.73 -6.69
N LYS A 223 -6.21 -17.61 -6.44
CA LYS A 223 -6.03 -19.06 -6.56
C LYS A 223 -5.82 -19.50 -8.01
N LYS A 224 -6.60 -18.98 -8.96
CA LYS A 224 -6.51 -19.37 -10.37
C LYS A 224 -5.27 -18.80 -11.08
N SER A 225 -4.85 -17.59 -10.72
CA SER A 225 -3.68 -16.93 -11.32
C SER A 225 -2.36 -17.22 -10.61
N GLY A 226 -2.38 -17.95 -9.49
CA GLY A 226 -1.19 -18.28 -8.72
C GLY A 226 -0.62 -17.13 -7.87
N LEU A 227 -1.34 -16.01 -7.71
CA LEU A 227 -0.86 -14.84 -6.94
C LEU A 227 -0.61 -15.12 -5.46
N GLY A 228 -1.26 -16.13 -4.89
CA GLY A 228 -1.15 -16.42 -3.45
C GLY A 228 -1.81 -15.34 -2.58
N THR A 229 -1.12 -14.93 -1.52
CA THR A 229 -1.60 -13.93 -0.54
C THR A 229 -1.01 -12.54 -0.80
N PRO A 230 -1.70 -11.46 -0.43
CA PRO A 230 -1.16 -10.11 -0.60
C PRO A 230 0.07 -9.90 0.29
N LEU A 231 1.11 -9.28 -0.26
CA LEU A 231 2.31 -8.85 0.48
C LEU A 231 1.99 -7.69 1.41
N ALA A 232 1.09 -6.80 0.97
CA ALA A 232 0.75 -5.57 1.64
C ALA A 232 -0.70 -5.17 1.32
N GLY A 233 -1.28 -4.38 2.21
CA GLY A 233 -2.62 -3.83 2.04
C GLY A 233 -2.79 -2.53 2.80
N THR A 234 -3.70 -1.70 2.32
CA THR A 234 -4.22 -0.52 3.02
C THR A 234 -5.63 -0.25 2.52
N PHE A 235 -6.38 0.59 3.22
CA PHE A 235 -7.72 0.95 2.75
C PHE A 235 -8.10 2.35 3.21
N LEU A 236 -8.95 2.98 2.41
CA LEU A 236 -9.62 4.23 2.74
C LEU A 236 -11.13 3.99 2.79
N THR A 237 -11.84 4.89 3.45
CA THR A 237 -13.31 4.94 3.39
C THR A 237 -13.76 6.22 2.71
N VAL A 238 -14.71 6.10 1.79
CA VAL A 238 -15.29 7.24 1.07
C VAL A 238 -16.80 7.17 1.20
N LYS A 239 -17.43 8.32 1.37
CA LYS A 239 -18.87 8.49 1.20
C LYS A 239 -19.15 9.66 0.26
N VAL A 240 -20.29 9.62 -0.42
CA VAL A 240 -20.85 10.83 -1.01
C VAL A 240 -21.40 11.70 0.12
N LYS A 241 -21.21 13.03 0.02
CA LYS A 241 -21.87 13.96 0.95
C LYS A 241 -23.38 13.85 0.72
N GLU A 242 -24.13 13.56 1.77
CA GLU A 242 -25.60 13.55 1.74
C GLU A 242 -26.12 14.99 1.71
N ASP A 243 -27.24 15.18 1.01
CA ASP A 243 -27.72 16.48 0.55
C ASP A 243 -28.33 17.41 1.63
N ASP A 244 -28.22 17.08 2.92
CA ASP A 244 -28.67 17.99 4.00
C ASP A 244 -27.73 19.21 4.16
N ASP A 245 -26.51 19.15 3.60
CA ASP A 245 -25.52 20.26 3.61
C ASP A 245 -25.29 20.88 2.22
N ALA A 246 -26.02 20.45 1.17
CA ALA A 246 -25.62 20.64 -0.24
C ALA A 246 -26.64 21.37 -1.12
N TYR A 247 -27.24 22.47 -0.64
CA TYR A 247 -28.20 23.29 -1.41
C TYR A 247 -27.62 24.06 -2.64
N TRP A 248 -26.41 23.76 -3.12
CA TRP A 248 -25.78 24.56 -4.18
C TRP A 248 -25.05 23.80 -5.30
N LEU A 249 -25.21 22.48 -5.43
CA LEU A 249 -24.64 21.79 -6.61
C LEU A 249 -25.54 21.95 -7.84
N PRO A 250 -25.01 22.39 -9.00
CA PRO A 250 -25.80 22.54 -10.20
C PRO A 250 -26.33 21.20 -10.70
N MET A 251 -27.61 21.18 -11.04
CA MET A 251 -28.47 20.04 -11.39
C MET A 251 -27.90 19.04 -12.45
N HIS A 252 -26.84 19.40 -13.18
CA HIS A 252 -26.19 18.51 -14.14
C HIS A 252 -25.37 17.40 -13.45
N MET A 253 -24.67 17.68 -12.35
CA MET A 253 -23.83 16.66 -11.68
C MET A 253 -24.65 15.57 -10.99
N ILE A 254 -25.83 15.91 -10.47
CA ILE A 254 -26.78 14.95 -9.89
C ILE A 254 -27.27 14.01 -11.00
N LYS A 255 -27.60 14.56 -12.18
CA LYS A 255 -28.00 13.76 -13.34
C LYS A 255 -26.88 12.81 -13.78
N ASP A 256 -25.62 13.20 -13.69
CA ASP A 256 -24.49 12.33 -14.09
C ASP A 256 -24.29 11.16 -13.13
N ILE A 257 -24.43 11.37 -11.81
CA ILE A 257 -24.36 10.29 -10.80
C ILE A 257 -25.54 9.32 -10.98
N TRP A 258 -26.76 9.84 -11.11
CA TRP A 258 -27.94 9.00 -11.32
C TRP A 258 -27.97 8.36 -12.71
N SER A 259 -27.41 9.00 -13.73
CA SER A 259 -27.24 8.45 -15.08
C SER A 259 -26.19 7.35 -15.10
N TYR A 260 -25.08 7.53 -14.38
CA TYR A 260 -24.06 6.50 -14.17
C TYR A 260 -24.66 5.27 -13.48
N TRP A 261 -25.33 5.45 -12.35
CA TRP A 261 -26.01 4.35 -11.65
C TRP A 261 -27.19 3.76 -12.44
N ARG A 262 -27.93 4.55 -13.24
CA ARG A 262 -28.94 4.02 -14.18
C ARG A 262 -28.29 3.18 -15.27
N GLN A 263 -27.25 3.68 -15.94
CA GLN A 263 -26.55 2.94 -16.98
C GLN A 263 -25.94 1.63 -16.44
N ILE A 264 -25.53 1.63 -15.17
CA ILE A 264 -25.07 0.42 -14.46
C ILE A 264 -26.24 -0.51 -14.17
N ALA A 265 -27.35 -0.01 -13.61
CA ALA A 265 -28.54 -0.83 -13.33
C ALA A 265 -29.16 -1.45 -14.60
N PHE A 266 -29.15 -0.73 -15.73
CA PHE A 266 -29.64 -1.21 -17.02
C PHE A 266 -28.71 -2.21 -17.73
N LYS A 267 -27.46 -2.36 -17.29
CA LYS A 267 -26.53 -3.40 -17.80
C LYS A 267 -26.56 -4.69 -16.99
N ILE A 268 -27.26 -4.70 -15.85
CA ILE A 268 -27.33 -5.82 -14.89
C ILE A 268 -28.70 -6.52 -14.93
N LEU A 269 -29.68 -5.96 -15.65
CA LEU A 269 -30.97 -6.58 -16.01
C LEU A 269 -30.93 -7.09 -17.45
#